data_AF-A0A061RS44-F1
#
_entry.id   AF-A0A061RS44-F1
#
_cell.length_a   1.000
_cell.length_b   1.000
_cell.length_c   1.000
_cell.angle_alpha   90.00
_cell.angle_beta   90.00
_cell.angle_gamma   90.00
#
_symmetry.space_group_name_H-M   'P 1'
#
loop_
_entity.id
_entity.type
_entity.pdbx_description
1 polymer ?
#
loop_
_entity_poly.entity_id
_entity_poly.type
_entity_poly.pdbx_seq_one_letter_code
_entity_poly.pdbx_strand_id
1 'polypeptide(L)'
;EAEAFPKPELLDATYDWLGSGLVMQRDISKHAKTRRLLNPAFRQDYVRSLNSAFSEVGTRLGEALAQRGEQDVLDMMTRATIDIIGRTGFRYDFGCL
;
A
#
# COMPACT_ATOMS: atom_id res chain seq x y z
N GLU A 1 4.05 -17.24 -30.07
CA GLU A 1 3.82 -17.33 -28.61
C GLU A 1 4.19 -15.98 -28.01
N ALA A 2 3.38 -15.41 -27.11
CA ALA A 2 3.74 -14.14 -26.48
C ALA A 2 4.95 -14.38 -25.57
N GLU A 3 5.97 -13.53 -25.66
CA GLU A 3 7.13 -13.58 -24.78
C GLU A 3 6.66 -13.44 -23.32
N ALA A 4 6.98 -14.43 -22.50
CA ALA A 4 6.66 -14.38 -21.07
C ALA A 4 7.70 -13.49 -20.39
N PHE A 5 7.23 -12.41 -19.74
CA PHE A 5 8.06 -11.51 -18.94
C PHE A 5 7.94 -11.90 -17.46
N PRO A 6 8.78 -12.83 -16.95
CA PRO A 6 8.76 -13.19 -15.54
C PRO A 6 9.24 -12.03 -14.68
N LYS A 7 8.87 -12.05 -13.41
CA LYS A 7 9.35 -11.06 -12.44
C LYS A 7 10.86 -11.21 -12.24
N PRO A 8 11.60 -10.10 -12.07
CA PRO A 8 13.06 -10.12 -11.97
C PRO A 8 13.55 -10.79 -10.69
N GLU A 9 14.75 -11.36 -10.75
CA GLU A 9 15.43 -12.02 -9.62
C GLU A 9 15.78 -11.06 -8.48
N LEU A 10 15.87 -9.75 -8.75
CA LEU A 10 16.07 -8.72 -7.73
C LEU A 10 15.03 -8.79 -6.60
N LEU A 11 13.83 -9.32 -6.87
CA LEU A 11 12.80 -9.51 -5.85
C LEU A 11 13.17 -10.55 -4.79
N ASP A 12 14.11 -11.46 -5.06
CA ASP A 12 14.51 -12.52 -4.12
C ASP A 12 15.14 -11.93 -2.84
N ALA A 13 15.78 -10.77 -2.93
CA ALA A 13 16.31 -10.04 -1.78
C ALA A 13 15.22 -9.63 -0.76
N THR A 14 13.95 -9.63 -1.18
CA THR A 14 12.80 -9.26 -0.33
C THR A 14 11.91 -10.45 0.00
N TYR A 15 12.31 -11.67 -0.38
CA TYR A 15 11.51 -12.88 -0.17
C TYR A 15 11.28 -13.17 1.31
N ASP A 16 12.29 -13.01 2.16
CA ASP A 16 12.17 -13.28 3.60
C ASP A 16 11.14 -12.37 4.29
N TRP A 17 10.90 -11.18 3.74
CA TRP A 17 9.92 -10.23 4.28
C TRP A 17 8.52 -10.41 3.66
N LEU A 18 8.43 -10.58 2.33
CA LEU A 18 7.15 -10.60 1.59
C LEU A 18 6.60 -12.00 1.35
N GLY A 19 7.41 -13.04 1.56
CA GLY A 19 7.07 -14.44 1.36
C GLY A 19 6.54 -14.74 -0.04
N SER A 20 5.64 -15.72 -0.15
CA SER A 20 5.02 -16.11 -1.42
C SER A 20 3.79 -15.27 -1.80
N GLY A 21 3.77 -13.99 -1.42
CA GLY A 21 2.66 -13.06 -1.69
C GLY A 21 2.47 -12.72 -3.18
N LEU A 22 1.45 -11.90 -3.48
CA LEU A 22 1.13 -11.51 -4.86
C LEU A 22 2.33 -10.89 -5.58
N VAL A 23 3.10 -10.03 -4.90
CA VAL A 23 4.27 -9.36 -5.46
C VAL A 23 5.37 -10.36 -5.84
N MET A 24 5.57 -11.43 -5.08
CA MET A 24 6.61 -12.44 -5.33
C MET A 24 6.19 -13.57 -6.26
N GLN A 25 4.89 -13.73 -6.52
CA GLN A 25 4.41 -14.88 -7.30
C GLN A 25 4.88 -14.79 -8.77
N ARG A 26 5.72 -15.74 -9.18
CA ARG A 26 6.27 -15.89 -10.54
C ARG A 26 5.42 -16.76 -11.46
N ASP A 27 4.66 -17.69 -10.89
CA ASP A 27 3.70 -18.50 -11.64
C ASP A 27 2.52 -17.63 -12.06
N ILE A 28 2.34 -17.46 -13.38
CA ILE A 28 1.30 -16.60 -13.98
C ILE A 28 -0.10 -17.03 -13.52
N SER A 29 -0.37 -18.34 -13.45
CA SER A 29 -1.68 -18.88 -13.06
C SER A 29 -1.96 -18.64 -11.59
N LYS A 30 -0.97 -18.86 -10.71
CA LYS A 30 -1.11 -18.57 -9.28
C LYS A 30 -1.23 -17.08 -9.02
N HIS A 31 -0.45 -16.25 -9.72
CA HIS A 31 -0.54 -14.79 -9.64
C HIS A 31 -1.91 -14.28 -10.04
N ALA A 32 -2.44 -14.76 -11.18
CA ALA A 32 -3.77 -14.41 -11.66
C ALA A 32 -4.87 -14.82 -10.66
N LYS A 33 -4.76 -16.02 -10.08
CA LYS A 33 -5.69 -16.50 -9.05
C LYS A 33 -5.67 -15.61 -7.80
N THR A 34 -4.50 -15.32 -7.24
CA THR A 34 -4.37 -14.45 -6.05
C THR A 34 -4.86 -13.03 -6.33
N ARG A 35 -4.53 -12.46 -7.50
CA ARG A 35 -5.02 -11.15 -7.92
C ARG A 35 -6.54 -11.13 -8.00
N ARG A 36 -7.15 -12.16 -8.60
CA ARG A 36 -8.62 -12.26 -8.70
C ARG A 36 -9.30 -12.27 -7.33
N LEU A 37 -8.68 -12.89 -6.32
CA LEU A 37 -9.20 -12.88 -4.95
C LEU A 37 -9.11 -11.48 -4.29
N LEU A 38 -8.07 -10.70 -4.62
CA LEU A 38 -7.86 -9.37 -4.04
C LEU A 38 -8.62 -8.25 -4.75
N ASN A 39 -8.87 -8.37 -6.06
CA ASN A 39 -9.54 -7.34 -6.87
C ASN A 39 -10.83 -6.74 -6.24
N PRO A 40 -11.70 -7.50 -5.56
CA PRO A 40 -12.87 -6.93 -4.89
C PRO A 40 -12.54 -5.81 -3.88
N ALA A 41 -11.42 -5.93 -3.15
CA ALA A 41 -10.94 -4.93 -2.20
C ALA A 41 -10.32 -3.69 -2.88
N PHE A 42 -10.22 -3.68 -4.21
CA PHE A 42 -9.74 -2.55 -5.00
C PHE A 42 -10.82 -2.03 -5.96
N ARG A 43 -12.09 -2.43 -5.77
CA ARG A 43 -13.21 -1.88 -6.55
C ARG A 43 -13.50 -0.45 -6.13
N GLN A 44 -13.98 0.36 -7.07
CA GLN A 44 -14.19 1.80 -6.88
C GLN A 44 -15.14 2.12 -5.70
N ASP A 45 -16.17 1.31 -5.50
CA ASP A 45 -17.11 1.43 -4.39
C ASP A 45 -16.42 1.21 -3.03
N TYR A 46 -15.59 0.18 -2.93
CA TYR A 46 -14.79 -0.05 -1.72
C TYR A 46 -13.77 1.07 -1.50
N VAL A 47 -13.02 1.47 -2.53
CA VAL A 47 -12.04 2.56 -2.42
C VAL A 47 -12.70 3.87 -1.96
N ARG A 48 -13.90 4.18 -2.46
CA ARG A 48 -14.65 5.36 -2.00
C ARG A 48 -15.01 5.26 -0.52
N SER A 49 -15.28 4.07 0.02
CA SER A 49 -15.53 3.87 1.45
C SER A 49 -14.31 4.17 2.33
N LEU A 50 -13.10 4.16 1.75
CA LEU A 50 -11.85 4.47 2.46
C LEU A 50 -11.59 5.98 2.57
N ASN A 51 -12.37 6.82 1.89
CA ASN A 51 -12.15 8.27 1.87
C ASN A 51 -12.12 8.90 3.26
N SER A 52 -12.92 8.40 4.20
CA SER A 52 -12.89 8.91 5.58
C SER A 52 -11.52 8.72 6.23
N ALA A 53 -10.90 7.55 6.06
CA ALA A 53 -9.57 7.27 6.59
C ALA A 53 -8.50 8.14 5.90
N PHE A 54 -8.61 8.34 4.58
CA PHE A 54 -7.70 9.23 3.85
C PHE A 54 -7.83 10.69 4.32
N SER A 55 -9.07 11.17 4.50
CA SER A 55 -9.34 12.53 4.99
C SER A 55 -8.85 12.73 6.40
N GLU A 56 -9.08 11.79 7.32
CA GLU A 56 -8.63 11.90 8.71
C GLU A 56 -7.10 12.01 8.82
N VAL A 57 -6.38 11.13 8.13
CA VAL A 57 -4.90 11.18 8.11
C VAL A 57 -4.41 12.43 7.38
N GLY A 58 -5.07 12.83 6.29
CA GLY A 58 -4.74 14.05 5.54
C GLY A 58 -4.92 15.33 6.36
N THR A 59 -5.98 15.41 7.16
CA THR A 59 -6.22 16.54 8.08
C THR A 59 -5.11 16.62 9.13
N ARG A 60 -4.79 15.49 9.80
CA ARG A 60 -3.68 15.44 10.78
C ARG A 60 -2.35 15.85 10.17
N LEU A 61 -2.06 15.38 8.96
CA LEU A 61 -0.85 15.76 8.24
C LEU A 61 -0.83 17.27 7.95
N GLY A 62 -1.94 17.83 7.47
CA GLY A 62 -2.08 19.25 7.19
C GLY A 62 -1.88 20.12 8.44
N GLU A 63 -2.48 19.72 9.58
CA GLU A 63 -2.29 20.40 10.86
C GLU A 63 -0.84 20.34 11.34
N ALA A 64 -0.18 19.19 11.21
CA ALA A 64 1.22 19.02 11.58
C ALA A 64 2.18 19.82 10.68
N LEU A 65 1.85 19.96 9.39
CA LEU A 65 2.61 20.76 8.44
C LEU A 65 2.38 22.27 8.62
N ALA A 66 1.16 22.70 8.95
CA ALA A 66 0.82 24.11 9.11
C ALA A 66 1.62 24.79 10.25
N GLN A 67 2.08 24.01 11.24
CA GLN A 67 2.90 24.50 12.35
C GLN A 67 4.39 24.68 11.97
N ARG A 68 4.77 24.32 10.74
CA ARG A 68 6.15 24.25 10.30
C ARG A 68 6.36 25.11 9.05
N GLY A 69 7.55 25.69 8.94
CA GLY A 69 7.96 26.46 7.75
C GLY A 69 8.35 25.53 6.60
N GLU A 70 9.22 25.99 5.72
CA GLU A 70 9.82 25.14 4.69
C GLU A 70 10.64 24.02 5.34
N GLN A 71 10.33 22.78 5.01
CA GLN A 71 11.00 21.59 5.53
C GLN A 71 10.84 20.40 4.57
N ASP A 72 11.70 19.40 4.73
CA ASP A 72 11.49 18.10 4.12
C ASP A 72 10.27 17.41 4.77
N VAL A 73 9.33 16.98 3.93
CA VAL A 73 8.08 16.33 4.34
C VAL A 73 8.10 14.81 4.11
N LEU A 74 9.19 14.24 3.59
CA LEU A 74 9.27 12.83 3.21
C LEU A 74 8.96 11.89 4.38
N ASP A 75 9.50 12.15 5.57
CA ASP A 75 9.22 11.35 6.78
C ASP A 75 7.74 11.41 7.16
N MET A 76 7.13 12.61 7.15
CA MET A 76 5.72 12.81 7.48
C MET A 76 4.79 12.15 6.45
N MET A 77 5.12 12.24 5.16
CA MET A 77 4.40 11.55 4.09
C MET A 77 4.52 10.03 4.23
N THR A 78 5.70 9.53 4.61
CA THR A 78 5.93 8.10 4.85
C THR A 78 5.06 7.60 6.00
N ARG A 79 5.02 8.33 7.12
CA ARG A 79 4.13 8.03 8.26
C ARG A 79 2.66 8.05 7.86
N ALA A 80 2.22 9.10 7.16
CA ALA A 80 0.84 9.23 6.70
C ALA A 80 0.41 8.04 5.81
N THR A 81 1.25 7.63 4.87
CA THR A 81 0.93 6.49 3.99
C THR A 81 0.92 5.15 4.72
N ILE A 82 1.79 4.96 5.72
CA ILE A 82 1.78 3.78 6.60
C ILE A 82 0.50 3.72 7.44
N ASP A 83 0.09 4.83 8.06
CA ASP A 83 -1.16 4.91 8.83
C ASP A 83 -2.38 4.62 7.92
N ILE A 84 -2.40 5.17 6.71
CA ILE A 84 -3.46 4.93 5.73
C ILE A 84 -3.56 3.43 5.38
N ILE A 85 -2.45 2.79 4.99
CA ILE A 85 -2.50 1.36 4.59
C ILE A 85 -2.78 0.45 5.79
N GLY A 86 -2.29 0.79 6.99
CA GLY A 86 -2.65 0.10 8.22
C GLY A 86 -4.15 0.08 8.44
N ARG A 87 -4.77 1.26 8.45
CA ARG A 87 -6.20 1.43 8.76
C ARG A 87 -7.09 0.80 7.69
N THR A 88 -6.75 1.00 6.42
CA THR A 88 -7.61 0.60 5.29
C THR A 88 -7.39 -0.84 4.83
N GLY A 89 -6.14 -1.31 4.82
CA GLY A 89 -5.76 -2.63 4.32
C GLY A 89 -5.75 -3.70 5.42
N PHE A 90 -5.33 -3.34 6.64
CA PHE A 90 -5.07 -4.30 7.72
C PHE A 90 -5.96 -4.09 8.95
N ARG A 91 -6.82 -3.06 8.94
CA ARG A 91 -7.62 -2.64 10.11
C ARG A 91 -6.77 -2.45 11.37
N TYR A 92 -5.57 -1.91 11.17
CA TYR A 92 -4.60 -1.66 12.23
C TYR A 92 -4.23 -0.18 12.25
N ASP A 93 -4.23 0.44 13.42
CA ASP A 93 -3.79 1.82 13.58
C ASP A 93 -2.34 1.83 14.08
N PHE A 94 -1.40 2.28 13.25
CA PHE A 94 -0.01 2.42 13.68
C PHE A 94 0.19 3.66 14.54
N GLY A 95 -0.67 4.68 14.41
CA GLY A 95 -0.57 5.94 15.13
C GLY A 95 0.78 6.62 14.90
N CYS A 96 1.35 6.48 13.70
CA CYS A 96 2.73 6.89 13.44
C CYS A 96 2.86 8.30 12.85
N LEU A 97 1.74 8.90 12.39
CA LEU A 97 1.63 10.30 12.01
C LEU A 97 1.22 11.19 13.20
#